data_AF-A0A8X7QSJ0-F1
#
_entry.id   AF-A0A8X7QSJ0-F1
#
_cell.length_a   1.000
_cell.length_b   1.000
_cell.length_c   1.000
_cell.angle_alpha   90.00
_cell.angle_beta   90.00
_cell.angle_gamma   90.00
#
_symmetry.space_group_name_H-M   'P 1'
#
loop_
_entity.id
_entity.type
_entity.pdbx_description
1 polymer ?
#
loop_
_entity_poly.entity_id
_entity_poly.type
_entity_poly.pdbx_seq_one_letter_code
_entity_poly.pdbx_strand_id
1 'polypeptide(L)'
;MRSAGCRLPSLTSSVEREAYAKVVVASSKVMEAFNEYAVMMEDHVVASRNDKEIESICSEIKRLSEELETTKQEGKKDAKKIEALTEDWRGVHLENETLTSQMVAQSERIAALEVERDRDIRCASRIARRDIAAKYREVLQSLKGRWASKKKEVSAEIRLQEVTANIDLLNELKDGGLTVDAELARLKGMKGDCKDLVALAVVPDWSIAELDLPQVSDDSVDQVGGSSVPDDFVSSYFFLL
;
A
#
# COMPACT_ATOMS: atom_id res chain seq x y z
N MET A 1 50.78 -83.05 -11.88
CA MET A 1 49.92 -84.04 -12.56
C MET A 1 50.68 -84.60 -13.76
N ARG A 2 51.09 -85.88 -13.76
CA ARG A 2 51.63 -86.57 -14.95
C ARG A 2 50.50 -87.34 -15.61
N SER A 3 50.20 -87.05 -16.87
CA SER A 3 49.33 -87.88 -17.69
C SER A 3 50.01 -89.23 -17.94
N ALA A 4 49.43 -90.30 -17.39
CA ALA A 4 49.83 -91.68 -17.66
C ALA A 4 49.33 -92.07 -19.06
N GLY A 5 50.21 -92.01 -20.06
CA GLY A 5 49.82 -92.34 -21.44
C GLY A 5 50.86 -92.12 -22.54
N CYS A 6 52.00 -91.50 -22.25
CA CYS A 6 53.04 -91.31 -23.26
C CYS A 6 53.91 -92.57 -23.38
N ARG A 7 53.54 -93.48 -24.29
CA ARG A 7 54.42 -94.58 -24.73
C ARG A 7 55.53 -94.00 -25.58
N LEU A 8 56.79 -94.21 -25.19
CA LEU A 8 57.95 -93.80 -25.98
C LEU A 8 57.88 -94.46 -27.38
N PRO A 9 58.15 -93.73 -28.47
CA PRO A 9 58.19 -94.31 -29.82
C PRO A 9 59.17 -95.49 -29.88
N SER A 10 58.76 -96.63 -30.43
CA SER A 10 59.61 -97.82 -30.56
C SER A 10 60.58 -97.62 -31.73
N LEU A 11 61.81 -97.21 -31.42
CA LEU A 11 62.86 -96.93 -32.41
C LEU A 11 63.53 -98.24 -32.85
N THR A 12 63.01 -98.84 -33.93
CA THR A 12 63.42 -100.16 -34.43
C THR A 12 64.57 -100.12 -35.44
N SER A 13 64.91 -98.95 -36.01
CA SER A 13 66.09 -98.79 -36.89
C SER A 13 67.13 -97.80 -36.34
N SER A 14 68.40 -98.00 -36.73
CA SER A 14 69.50 -97.09 -36.35
C SER A 14 69.29 -95.66 -36.86
N VAL A 15 68.62 -95.50 -38.01
CA VAL A 15 68.35 -94.20 -38.64
C VAL A 15 67.30 -93.41 -37.86
N GLU A 16 66.26 -94.07 -37.35
CA GLU A 16 65.23 -93.43 -36.51
C GLU A 16 65.79 -92.95 -35.16
N ARG A 17 66.71 -93.72 -34.56
CA ARG A 17 67.42 -93.31 -33.33
C ARG A 17 68.26 -92.05 -33.55
N GLU A 18 68.95 -91.97 -34.68
CA GLU A 18 69.75 -90.81 -35.04
C GLU A 18 68.89 -89.56 -35.29
N ALA A 19 67.77 -89.71 -36.02
CA ALA A 19 66.82 -88.61 -36.26
C ALA A 19 66.19 -88.11 -34.95
N TYR A 20 65.79 -89.02 -34.06
CA TYR A 20 65.26 -88.66 -32.75
C TYR A 20 66.30 -87.95 -31.88
N ALA A 21 67.55 -88.39 -31.88
CA ALA A 21 68.64 -87.72 -31.17
C ALA A 21 68.86 -86.28 -31.68
N LYS A 22 68.81 -86.05 -33.01
CA LYS A 22 68.89 -84.70 -33.60
C LYS A 22 67.73 -83.80 -33.15
N VAL A 23 66.52 -84.33 -33.08
CA VAL A 23 65.34 -83.61 -32.57
C VAL A 23 65.50 -83.27 -31.09
N VAL A 24 65.92 -84.22 -30.25
CA VAL A 24 66.14 -83.98 -28.80
C VAL A 24 67.20 -82.91 -28.59
N VAL A 25 68.31 -82.95 -29.33
CA VAL A 25 69.37 -81.92 -29.25
C VAL A 25 68.84 -80.55 -29.72
N ALA A 26 68.09 -80.49 -30.81
CA ALA A 26 67.49 -79.24 -31.28
C ALA A 26 66.47 -78.68 -30.27
N SER A 27 65.60 -79.53 -29.70
CA SER A 27 64.66 -79.14 -28.64
C SER A 27 65.37 -78.67 -27.38
N SER A 28 66.51 -79.27 -27.00
CA SER A 28 67.33 -78.81 -25.89
C SER A 28 67.89 -77.41 -26.12
N LYS A 29 68.38 -77.11 -27.33
CA LYS A 29 68.89 -75.77 -27.68
C LYS A 29 67.79 -74.71 -27.73
N VAL A 30 66.60 -75.09 -28.20
CA VAL A 30 65.42 -74.22 -28.15
C VAL A 30 65.05 -73.92 -26.70
N MET A 31 65.06 -74.94 -25.82
CA MET A 31 64.80 -74.76 -24.40
C MET A 31 65.86 -73.87 -23.73
N GLU A 32 67.13 -74.04 -24.08
CA GLU A 32 68.24 -73.21 -23.60
C GLU A 32 68.05 -71.73 -24.00
N ALA A 33 67.74 -71.44 -25.27
CA ALA A 33 67.48 -70.08 -25.74
C ALA A 33 66.24 -69.45 -25.07
N PHE A 34 65.16 -70.22 -24.83
CA PHE A 34 64.00 -69.74 -24.07
C PHE A 34 64.35 -69.42 -22.62
N ASN A 35 65.18 -70.26 -21.98
CA ASN A 35 65.64 -70.02 -20.62
C ASN A 35 66.54 -68.78 -20.54
N GLU A 36 67.47 -68.60 -21.48
CA GLU A 36 68.31 -67.40 -21.56
C GLU A 36 67.48 -66.12 -21.77
N TYR A 37 66.48 -66.17 -22.65
CA TYR A 37 65.54 -65.07 -22.84
C TYR A 37 64.74 -64.78 -21.55
N ALA A 38 64.25 -65.82 -20.87
CA ALA A 38 63.52 -65.67 -19.62
C ALA A 38 64.39 -65.01 -18.54
N VAL A 39 65.63 -65.46 -18.35
CA VAL A 39 66.58 -64.87 -17.40
C VAL A 39 66.90 -63.41 -17.75
N MET A 40 67.15 -63.10 -19.03
CA MET A 40 67.41 -61.72 -19.46
C MET A 40 66.21 -60.79 -19.23
N MET A 41 64.99 -61.28 -19.45
CA MET A 41 63.78 -60.52 -19.15
C MET A 41 63.56 -60.36 -17.65
N GLU A 42 63.85 -61.37 -16.82
CA GLU A 42 63.82 -61.28 -15.37
C GLU A 42 64.83 -60.25 -14.85
N ASP A 43 66.07 -60.28 -15.33
CA ASP A 43 67.11 -59.31 -14.98
C ASP A 43 66.73 -57.89 -15.41
N HIS A 44 66.15 -57.72 -16.59
CA HIS A 44 65.65 -56.41 -17.04
C HIS A 44 64.53 -55.89 -16.13
N VAL A 45 63.60 -56.75 -15.71
CA VAL A 45 62.53 -56.39 -14.76
C VAL A 45 63.13 -55.99 -13.41
N VAL A 46 64.08 -56.78 -12.89
CA VAL A 46 64.74 -56.51 -11.61
C VAL A 46 65.60 -55.24 -11.64
N ALA A 47 66.32 -54.99 -12.73
CA ALA A 47 67.15 -53.80 -12.93
C ALA A 47 66.30 -52.52 -13.10
N SER A 48 65.09 -52.64 -13.67
CA SER A 48 64.18 -51.50 -13.84
C SER A 48 63.62 -50.96 -12.53
N ARG A 49 63.71 -51.72 -11.42
CA ARG A 49 63.35 -51.41 -10.02
C ARG A 49 62.62 -50.08 -9.77
N ASN A 50 61.46 -49.93 -10.40
CA ASN A 50 60.56 -48.79 -10.25
C ASN A 50 59.77 -48.86 -8.93
N ASP A 51 60.13 -49.78 -8.03
CA ASP A 51 59.43 -50.04 -6.75
C ASP A 51 59.22 -48.76 -5.94
N LYS A 52 60.21 -47.85 -5.92
CA LYS A 52 60.10 -46.56 -5.22
C LYS A 52 59.09 -45.61 -5.88
N GLU A 53 59.04 -45.59 -7.21
CA GLU A 53 58.08 -44.78 -7.96
C GLU A 53 56.67 -45.35 -7.79
N ILE A 54 56.53 -46.68 -7.83
CA ILE A 54 55.27 -47.38 -7.58
C ILE A 54 54.78 -47.12 -6.15
N GLU A 55 55.65 -47.22 -5.15
CA GLU A 55 55.30 -46.96 -3.74
C GLU A 55 54.89 -45.49 -3.52
N SER A 56 55.59 -44.55 -4.17
CA SER A 56 55.23 -43.12 -4.18
C SER A 56 53.86 -42.89 -4.81
N ILE A 57 53.60 -43.48 -5.99
CA ILE A 57 52.30 -43.41 -6.68
C ILE A 57 51.20 -44.01 -5.81
N CYS A 58 51.43 -45.16 -5.18
CA CYS A 58 50.46 -45.78 -4.29
C CYS A 58 50.15 -44.89 -3.07
N SER A 59 51.16 -44.25 -2.49
CA SER A 59 50.99 -43.31 -1.37
C SER A 59 50.17 -42.09 -1.79
N GLU A 60 50.43 -41.55 -2.98
CA GLU A 60 49.70 -40.41 -3.53
C GLU A 60 48.24 -40.77 -3.89
N ILE A 61 48.01 -41.95 -4.48
CA ILE A 61 46.65 -42.47 -4.72
C ILE A 61 45.88 -42.56 -3.41
N LYS A 62 46.53 -43.04 -2.34
CA LYS A 62 45.90 -43.14 -1.02
C LYS A 62 45.54 -41.75 -0.48
N ARG A 63 46.49 -40.80 -0.51
CA ARG A 63 46.26 -39.41 -0.07
C ARG A 63 45.10 -38.76 -0.84
N LEU A 64 45.11 -38.86 -2.17
CA LEU A 64 44.06 -38.31 -3.03
C LEU A 64 42.70 -38.99 -2.79
N SER A 65 42.69 -40.28 -2.46
CA SER A 65 41.45 -41.00 -2.12
C SER A 65 40.83 -40.49 -0.82
N GLU A 66 41.67 -40.22 0.19
CA GLU A 66 41.21 -39.64 1.46
C GLU A 66 40.68 -38.21 1.25
N GLU A 67 41.39 -37.37 0.48
CA GLU A 67 40.93 -36.02 0.12
C GLU A 67 39.60 -36.04 -0.66
N LEU A 68 39.44 -36.97 -1.61
CA LEU A 68 38.20 -37.15 -2.36
C LEU A 68 37.02 -37.50 -1.45
N GLU A 69 37.22 -38.36 -0.45
CA GLU A 69 36.14 -38.69 0.49
C GLU A 69 35.81 -37.50 1.42
N THR A 70 36.79 -36.71 1.86
CA THR A 70 36.51 -35.50 2.66
C THR A 70 35.69 -34.47 1.89
N THR A 71 36.12 -34.13 0.67
CA THR A 71 35.43 -33.17 -0.22
C THR A 71 34.02 -33.65 -0.59
N LYS A 72 33.83 -34.95 -0.82
CA LYS A 72 32.50 -35.55 -1.06
C LYS A 72 31.58 -35.42 0.15
N GLN A 73 32.10 -35.58 1.37
CA GLN A 73 31.28 -35.39 2.59
C GLN A 73 30.95 -33.92 2.84
N GLU A 74 31.88 -33.01 2.55
CA GLU A 74 31.62 -31.57 2.59
C GLU A 74 30.55 -31.17 1.57
N GLY A 75 30.67 -31.61 0.32
CA GLY A 75 29.66 -31.38 -0.72
C GLY A 75 28.28 -31.90 -0.33
N LYS A 76 28.18 -33.04 0.38
CA LYS A 76 26.91 -33.52 0.94
C LYS A 76 26.35 -32.60 2.03
N LYS A 77 27.20 -32.01 2.87
CA LYS A 77 26.76 -31.06 3.91
C LYS A 77 26.26 -29.77 3.27
N ASP A 78 26.97 -29.26 2.28
CA ASP A 78 26.59 -28.01 1.61
C ASP A 78 25.32 -28.19 0.77
N ALA A 79 25.15 -29.33 0.10
CA ALA A 79 23.89 -29.66 -0.57
C ALA A 79 22.68 -29.58 0.37
N LYS A 80 22.81 -30.12 1.60
CA LYS A 80 21.75 -30.04 2.63
C LYS A 80 21.50 -28.60 3.10
N LYS A 81 22.54 -27.79 3.26
CA LYS A 81 22.39 -26.37 3.63
C LYS A 81 21.67 -25.58 2.53
N ILE A 82 22.02 -25.83 1.26
CA ILE A 82 21.38 -25.19 0.11
C ILE A 82 19.90 -25.57 0.05
N GLU A 83 19.57 -26.84 0.24
CA GLU A 83 18.18 -27.31 0.28
C GLU A 83 17.36 -26.60 1.37
N ALA A 84 17.89 -26.54 2.60
CA ALA A 84 17.24 -25.83 3.71
C ALA A 84 17.02 -24.33 3.42
N LEU A 85 18.05 -23.64 2.91
CA LEU A 85 17.92 -22.22 2.54
C LEU A 85 16.91 -22.00 1.41
N THR A 86 16.80 -22.96 0.49
CA THR A 86 15.83 -22.88 -0.61
C THR A 86 14.39 -23.03 -0.08
N GLU A 87 14.18 -23.89 0.91
CA GLU A 87 12.89 -24.02 1.60
C GLU A 87 12.52 -22.75 2.36
N ASP A 88 13.45 -22.19 3.14
CA ASP A 88 13.23 -20.94 3.88
C ASP A 88 12.90 -19.78 2.93
N TRP A 89 13.64 -19.66 1.82
CA TRP A 89 13.39 -18.64 0.81
C TRP A 89 11.99 -18.75 0.20
N ARG A 90 11.53 -19.98 -0.09
CA ARG A 90 10.16 -20.21 -0.58
C ARG A 90 9.10 -19.78 0.45
N GLY A 91 9.34 -20.05 1.73
CA GLY A 91 8.45 -19.62 2.81
C GLY A 91 8.32 -18.10 2.88
N VAL A 92 9.45 -17.40 2.93
CA VAL A 92 9.50 -15.93 2.97
C VAL A 92 8.86 -15.31 1.73
N HIS A 93 9.06 -15.90 0.55
CA HIS A 93 8.44 -15.44 -0.70
C HIS A 93 6.91 -15.49 -0.62
N LEU A 94 6.35 -16.61 -0.15
CA LEU A 94 4.90 -16.78 -0.02
C LEU A 94 4.29 -15.83 1.03
N GLU A 95 4.99 -15.62 2.14
CA GLU A 95 4.60 -14.63 3.14
C GLU A 95 4.60 -13.21 2.57
N ASN A 96 5.60 -12.86 1.75
CA ASN A 96 5.69 -11.56 1.09
C ASN A 96 4.52 -11.34 0.11
N GLU A 97 4.18 -12.34 -0.70
CA GLU A 97 3.01 -12.30 -1.58
C GLU A 97 1.70 -12.09 -0.80
N THR A 98 1.58 -12.78 0.34
CA THR A 98 0.42 -12.66 1.24
C THR A 98 0.32 -11.25 1.84
N LEU A 99 1.42 -10.71 2.36
CA LEU A 99 1.49 -9.37 2.92
C LEU A 99 1.21 -8.29 1.87
N THR A 100 1.74 -8.46 0.65
CA THR A 100 1.48 -7.56 -0.47
C THR A 100 -0.02 -7.52 -0.79
N SER A 101 -0.68 -8.68 -0.83
CA SER A 101 -2.13 -8.78 -1.05
C SER A 101 -2.92 -8.09 0.07
N GLN A 102 -2.50 -8.27 1.33
CA GLN A 102 -3.13 -7.59 2.48
C GLN A 102 -2.94 -6.07 2.42
N MET A 103 -1.76 -5.59 2.03
CA MET A 103 -1.45 -4.17 1.91
C MET A 103 -2.31 -3.50 0.82
N VAL A 104 -2.50 -4.17 -0.32
CA VAL A 104 -3.40 -3.70 -1.39
C VAL A 104 -4.84 -3.62 -0.87
N ALA A 105 -5.34 -4.68 -0.23
CA ALA A 105 -6.69 -4.69 0.33
C ALA A 105 -6.90 -3.62 1.43
N GLN A 106 -5.88 -3.34 2.25
CA GLN A 106 -5.95 -2.26 3.23
C GLN A 106 -5.94 -0.88 2.57
N SER A 107 -5.10 -0.67 1.55
CA SER A 107 -5.06 0.57 0.77
C SER A 107 -6.43 0.86 0.13
N GLU A 108 -7.09 -0.15 -0.43
CA GLU A 108 -8.45 -0.02 -0.97
C GLU A 108 -9.48 0.36 0.09
N ARG A 109 -9.39 -0.23 1.30
CA ARG A 109 -10.28 0.13 2.43
C ARG A 109 -10.08 1.57 2.87
N ILE A 110 -8.84 2.04 2.93
CA ILE A 110 -8.53 3.44 3.28
C ILE A 110 -9.13 4.38 2.24
N ALA A 111 -8.89 4.12 0.95
CA ALA A 111 -9.44 4.94 -0.14
C ALA A 111 -10.99 4.98 -0.10
N ALA A 112 -11.65 3.86 0.20
CA ALA A 112 -13.11 3.83 0.35
C ALA A 112 -13.61 4.68 1.52
N LEU A 113 -12.93 4.65 2.67
CA LEU A 113 -13.27 5.45 3.84
C LEU A 113 -13.06 6.96 3.58
N GLU A 114 -12.01 7.34 2.85
CA GLU A 114 -11.77 8.73 2.48
C GLU A 114 -12.89 9.29 1.60
N VAL A 115 -13.34 8.52 0.60
CA VAL A 115 -14.46 8.90 -0.26
C VAL A 115 -15.75 9.09 0.54
N GLU A 116 -16.02 8.22 1.51
CA GLU A 116 -17.23 8.32 2.34
C GLU A 116 -17.17 9.53 3.28
N ARG A 117 -16.05 9.73 3.98
CA ARG A 117 -15.83 10.93 4.80
C ARG A 117 -16.05 12.21 4.00
N ASP A 118 -15.52 12.28 2.78
CA ASP A 118 -15.69 13.45 1.92
C ASP A 118 -17.15 13.66 1.48
N ARG A 119 -17.91 12.57 1.28
CA ARG A 119 -19.36 12.66 1.02
C ARG A 119 -20.09 13.20 2.24
N ASP A 120 -19.78 12.71 3.44
CA ASP A 120 -20.39 13.14 4.69
C ASP A 120 -20.12 14.63 4.95
N ILE A 121 -18.87 15.09 4.78
CA ILE A 121 -18.51 16.51 4.91
C ILE A 121 -19.33 17.37 3.94
N ARG A 122 -19.43 16.97 2.67
CA ARG A 122 -20.24 17.69 1.68
C ARG A 122 -21.73 17.67 2.03
N CYS A 123 -22.25 16.57 2.55
CA CYS A 123 -23.64 16.45 2.96
C CYS A 123 -23.93 17.39 4.14
N ALA A 124 -23.13 17.30 5.21
CA ALA A 124 -23.25 18.14 6.40
C ALA A 124 -23.15 19.64 6.05
N SER A 125 -22.19 20.02 5.20
CA SER A 125 -22.06 21.41 4.74
C SER A 125 -23.31 21.91 4.01
N ARG A 126 -23.91 21.08 3.13
CA ARG A 126 -25.15 21.44 2.43
C ARG A 126 -26.33 21.57 3.40
N ILE A 127 -26.42 20.71 4.41
CA ILE A 127 -27.46 20.79 5.44
C ILE A 127 -27.32 22.10 6.22
N ALA A 128 -26.13 22.38 6.76
CA ALA A 128 -25.87 23.60 7.53
C ALA A 128 -26.18 24.88 6.72
N ARG A 129 -25.82 24.92 5.43
CA ARG A 129 -26.17 26.05 4.55
C ARG A 129 -27.68 26.21 4.36
N ARG A 130 -28.43 25.10 4.24
CA ARG A 130 -29.89 25.15 4.14
C ARG A 130 -30.52 25.64 5.44
N ASP A 131 -30.02 25.21 6.58
CA ASP A 131 -30.52 25.62 7.89
C ASP A 131 -30.31 27.12 8.12
N ILE A 132 -29.11 27.65 7.81
CA ILE A 132 -28.83 29.08 7.88
C ILE A 132 -29.76 29.86 6.94
N ALA A 133 -29.93 29.40 5.70
CA ALA A 133 -30.82 30.05 4.73
C ALA A 133 -32.29 30.03 5.17
N ALA A 134 -32.73 28.96 5.85
CA ALA A 134 -34.07 28.88 6.42
C ALA A 134 -34.27 29.92 7.54
N LYS A 135 -33.32 30.03 8.47
CA LYS A 135 -33.39 31.03 9.55
C LYS A 135 -33.42 32.47 9.01
N TYR A 136 -32.56 32.80 8.04
CA TYR A 136 -32.61 34.13 7.40
C TYR A 136 -33.96 34.39 6.69
N ARG A 137 -34.56 33.36 6.08
CA ARG A 137 -35.88 33.48 5.45
C ARG A 137 -36.96 33.81 6.47
N GLU A 138 -36.92 33.21 7.65
CA GLU A 138 -37.85 33.51 8.75
C GLU A 138 -37.71 34.95 9.23
N VAL A 139 -36.48 35.41 9.44
CA VAL A 139 -36.18 36.81 9.80
C VAL A 139 -36.75 37.79 8.76
N LEU A 140 -36.54 37.51 7.46
CA LEU A 140 -37.06 38.35 6.38
C LEU A 140 -38.60 38.36 6.33
N GLN A 141 -39.24 37.22 6.62
CA GLN A 141 -40.71 37.17 6.70
C GLN A 141 -41.26 37.95 7.89
N SER A 142 -40.61 37.84 9.05
CA SER A 142 -40.94 38.65 10.24
C SER A 142 -40.83 40.14 9.94
N LEU A 143 -39.73 40.56 9.32
CA LEU A 143 -39.48 41.94 8.94
C LEU A 143 -40.54 42.46 7.96
N LYS A 144 -40.95 41.64 6.98
CA LYS A 144 -42.02 41.97 6.04
C LYS A 144 -43.35 42.22 6.77
N GLY A 145 -43.68 41.39 7.77
CA GLY A 145 -44.85 41.56 8.62
C GLY A 145 -44.80 42.85 9.46
N ARG A 146 -43.65 43.13 10.10
CA ARG A 146 -43.42 44.38 10.87
C ARG A 146 -43.56 45.62 9.98
N TRP A 147 -42.99 45.61 8.78
CA TRP A 147 -43.12 46.72 7.82
C TRP A 147 -44.57 46.99 7.43
N ALA A 148 -45.36 45.94 7.16
CA ALA A 148 -46.77 46.08 6.86
C ALA A 148 -47.56 46.70 8.04
N SER A 149 -47.19 46.36 9.27
CA SER A 149 -47.79 46.92 10.48
C SER A 149 -47.40 48.38 10.68
N LYS A 150 -46.12 48.73 10.48
CA LYS A 150 -45.63 50.12 10.61
C LYS A 150 -46.29 51.05 9.59
N LYS A 151 -46.56 50.56 8.38
CA LYS A 151 -47.33 51.33 7.38
C LYS A 151 -48.73 51.68 7.88
N LYS A 152 -49.39 50.80 8.63
CA LYS A 152 -50.70 51.07 9.24
C LYS A 152 -50.61 52.07 10.39
N GLU A 153 -49.60 51.92 11.25
CA GLU A 153 -49.30 52.86 12.34
C GLU A 153 -49.12 54.28 11.82
N VAL A 154 -48.22 54.47 10.84
CA VAL A 154 -47.97 55.77 10.21
C VAL A 154 -49.23 56.32 9.55
N SER A 155 -50.03 55.48 8.90
CA SER A 155 -51.30 55.92 8.32
C SER A 155 -52.32 56.37 9.37
N ALA A 156 -52.37 55.73 10.54
CA ALA A 156 -53.23 56.14 11.64
C ALA A 156 -52.75 57.45 12.28
N GLU A 157 -51.43 57.60 12.43
CA GLU A 157 -50.82 58.80 12.99
C GLU A 157 -51.01 60.02 12.09
N ILE A 158 -50.86 59.88 10.76
CA ILE A 158 -51.18 60.94 9.80
C ILE A 158 -52.63 61.40 9.96
N ARG A 159 -53.59 60.46 10.02
CA ARG A 159 -55.02 60.80 10.22
C ARG A 159 -55.24 61.53 11.54
N LEU A 160 -54.59 61.11 12.61
CA LEU A 160 -54.69 61.78 13.90
C LEU A 160 -54.14 63.21 13.84
N GLN A 161 -53.01 63.41 13.16
CA GLN A 161 -52.43 64.74 12.96
C GLN A 161 -53.34 65.65 12.13
N GLU A 162 -53.93 65.13 11.03
CA GLU A 162 -54.90 65.87 10.22
C GLU A 162 -56.13 66.31 11.03
N VAL A 163 -56.74 65.40 11.80
CA VAL A 163 -57.90 65.74 12.64
C VAL A 163 -57.52 66.74 13.74
N THR A 164 -56.31 66.62 14.28
CA THR A 164 -55.82 67.57 15.30
C THR A 164 -55.63 68.96 14.71
N ALA A 165 -54.95 69.09 13.57
CA ALA A 165 -54.76 70.36 12.87
C ALA A 165 -56.09 71.00 12.48
N ASN A 166 -57.06 70.21 12.00
CA ASN A 166 -58.39 70.71 11.68
C ASN A 166 -59.14 71.24 12.91
N ILE A 167 -59.01 70.58 14.06
CA ILE A 167 -59.57 71.07 15.33
C ILE A 167 -58.91 72.39 15.74
N ASP A 168 -57.60 72.49 15.62
CA ASP A 168 -56.86 73.70 16.00
C ASP A 168 -57.28 74.89 15.12
N LEU A 169 -57.38 74.69 13.79
CA LEU A 169 -57.92 75.70 12.86
C LEU A 169 -59.37 76.11 13.18
N LEU A 170 -60.24 75.15 13.51
CA LEU A 170 -61.62 75.49 13.91
C LEU A 170 -61.68 76.24 15.24
N ASN A 171 -60.79 75.96 16.18
CA ASN A 171 -60.68 76.75 17.41
C ASN A 171 -60.30 78.21 17.08
N GLU A 172 -59.32 78.43 16.19
CA GLU A 172 -58.94 79.78 15.74
C GLU A 172 -60.10 80.54 15.06
N LEU A 173 -60.85 79.85 14.18
CA LEU A 173 -62.02 80.45 13.50
C LEU A 173 -63.15 80.78 14.47
N LYS A 174 -63.38 79.92 15.46
CA LYS A 174 -64.35 80.14 16.53
C LYS A 174 -64.01 81.38 17.36
N ASP A 175 -62.73 81.57 17.69
CA ASP A 175 -62.25 82.75 18.42
C ASP A 175 -62.45 84.05 17.60
N GLY A 176 -62.48 83.94 16.26
CA GLY A 176 -62.86 85.01 15.33
C GLY A 176 -64.37 85.29 15.21
N GLY A 177 -65.23 84.61 15.97
CA GLY A 177 -66.69 84.86 16.02
C GLY A 177 -67.54 84.01 15.08
N LEU A 178 -66.96 82.99 14.40
CA LEU A 178 -67.71 82.04 13.56
C LEU A 178 -68.36 80.93 14.40
N THR A 179 -69.56 80.48 14.01
CA THR A 179 -70.31 79.41 14.70
C THR A 179 -69.94 78.03 14.16
N VAL A 180 -68.99 77.34 14.81
CA VAL A 180 -68.46 76.03 14.35
C VAL A 180 -68.56 74.89 15.38
N ASP A 181 -69.32 75.06 16.47
CA ASP A 181 -69.31 74.15 17.63
C ASP A 181 -69.75 72.70 17.32
N ALA A 182 -70.73 72.51 16.42
CA ALA A 182 -71.22 71.18 16.07
C ALA A 182 -70.14 70.34 15.34
N GLU A 183 -69.43 70.95 14.41
CA GLU A 183 -68.35 70.30 13.66
C GLU A 183 -67.14 70.04 14.56
N LEU A 184 -66.85 70.96 15.47
CA LEU A 184 -65.80 70.82 16.47
C LEU A 184 -66.07 69.64 17.42
N ALA A 185 -67.32 69.44 17.86
CA ALA A 185 -67.72 68.28 18.64
C ALA A 185 -67.54 66.96 17.86
N ARG A 186 -67.93 66.95 16.57
CA ARG A 186 -67.76 65.79 15.68
C ARG A 186 -66.28 65.43 15.51
N LEU A 187 -65.42 66.41 15.24
CA LEU A 187 -63.98 66.17 15.08
C LEU A 187 -63.31 65.74 16.39
N LYS A 188 -63.74 66.26 17.55
CA LYS A 188 -63.24 65.80 18.85
C LYS A 188 -63.53 64.31 19.10
N GLY A 189 -64.71 63.83 18.70
CA GLY A 189 -65.03 62.40 18.72
C GLY A 189 -64.09 61.61 17.82
N MET A 190 -63.95 62.05 16.56
CA MET A 190 -63.07 61.40 15.58
C MET A 190 -61.58 61.42 15.99
N LYS A 191 -61.13 62.45 16.72
CA LYS A 191 -59.79 62.51 17.32
C LYS A 191 -59.60 61.40 18.36
N GLY A 192 -60.63 61.09 19.14
CA GLY A 192 -60.65 59.95 20.06
C GLY A 192 -60.45 58.64 19.31
N ASP A 193 -61.30 58.38 18.31
CA ASP A 193 -61.22 57.18 17.48
C ASP A 193 -59.84 57.03 16.80
N CYS A 194 -59.27 58.13 16.29
CA CYS A 194 -57.94 58.14 15.68
C CYS A 194 -56.83 57.83 16.69
N LYS A 195 -56.93 58.34 17.93
CA LYS A 195 -55.97 58.00 19.00
C LYS A 195 -56.02 56.52 19.34
N ASP A 196 -57.20 55.94 19.41
CA ASP A 196 -57.36 54.51 19.69
C ASP A 196 -56.79 53.65 18.55
N LEU A 197 -57.01 54.06 17.30
CA LEU A 197 -56.40 53.40 16.13
C LEU A 197 -54.87 53.48 16.14
N VAL A 198 -54.29 54.61 16.56
CA VAL A 198 -52.84 54.74 16.72
C VAL A 198 -52.35 53.79 17.81
N ALA A 199 -52.99 53.78 18.98
CA ALA A 199 -52.63 52.89 20.09
C ALA A 199 -52.69 51.40 19.71
N LEU A 200 -53.70 50.99 18.94
CA LEU A 200 -53.82 49.63 18.42
C LEU A 200 -52.79 49.27 17.35
N ALA A 201 -52.29 50.27 16.62
CA ALA A 201 -51.35 50.07 15.54
C ALA A 201 -49.88 50.17 15.96
N VAL A 202 -49.59 50.51 17.23
CA VAL A 202 -48.22 50.63 17.76
C VAL A 202 -47.46 49.32 17.51
N VAL A 203 -46.37 49.43 16.76
CA VAL A 203 -45.46 48.31 16.49
C VAL A 203 -44.32 48.31 17.53
N PRO A 204 -43.91 47.13 18.05
CA PRO A 204 -42.72 47.02 18.90
C PRO A 204 -41.43 47.49 18.19
N ASP A 205 -40.39 47.71 18.99
CA ASP A 205 -39.19 48.43 18.60
C ASP A 205 -38.42 47.75 17.44
N TRP A 206 -37.75 48.53 16.60
CA TRP A 206 -37.06 48.05 15.37
C TRP A 206 -35.60 47.63 15.61
N SER A 207 -35.22 47.47 16.88
CA SER A 207 -33.86 47.20 17.27
C SER A 207 -33.37 45.86 16.68
N ILE A 208 -32.21 45.90 16.03
CA ILE A 208 -31.58 44.71 15.41
C ILE A 208 -31.31 43.61 16.45
N ALA A 209 -31.07 44.00 17.70
CA ALA A 209 -30.87 43.09 18.82
C ALA A 209 -32.11 42.25 19.20
N GLU A 210 -33.31 42.65 18.75
CA GLU A 210 -34.56 41.90 18.97
C GLU A 210 -34.88 40.95 17.81
N LEU A 211 -34.08 40.97 16.74
CA LEU A 211 -34.19 40.00 15.64
C LEU A 211 -33.34 38.77 15.98
N ASP A 212 -33.95 37.58 15.88
CA ASP A 212 -33.27 36.29 16.06
C ASP A 212 -32.33 35.99 14.88
N LEU A 213 -31.26 36.78 14.78
CA LEU A 213 -30.28 36.64 13.72
C LEU A 213 -29.48 35.34 13.91
N PRO A 214 -29.26 34.57 12.83
CA PRO A 214 -28.38 33.41 12.91
C PRO A 214 -26.98 33.84 13.31
N GLN A 215 -26.43 33.22 14.36
CA GLN A 215 -25.02 33.38 14.71
C GLN A 215 -24.16 32.70 13.65
N VAL A 216 -23.41 33.49 12.90
CA VAL A 216 -22.39 33.01 11.96
C VAL A 216 -21.06 33.11 12.68
N SER A 217 -20.39 31.98 12.91
CA SER A 217 -19.05 31.97 13.49
C SER A 217 -18.03 32.34 12.41
N ASP A 218 -17.17 33.31 12.66
CA ASP A 218 -16.14 33.78 11.72
C ASP A 218 -14.97 32.78 11.54
N ASP A 219 -14.89 31.74 12.38
CA ASP A 219 -13.76 30.78 12.45
C ASP A 219 -13.62 29.82 11.24
N SER A 220 -14.39 30.00 10.15
CA SER A 220 -14.44 29.04 9.04
C SER A 220 -13.56 29.40 7.82
N VAL A 221 -12.81 30.51 7.84
CA VAL A 221 -12.16 31.02 6.61
C VAL A 221 -10.76 30.46 6.32
N ASP A 222 -10.01 29.92 7.30
CA ASP A 222 -8.63 29.48 7.04
C ASP A 222 -8.39 28.02 7.44
N GLN A 223 -8.46 27.10 6.47
CA GLN A 223 -7.66 25.85 6.49
C GLN A 223 -7.55 25.13 5.12
N VAL A 224 -7.74 25.83 4.00
CA VAL A 224 -7.31 25.36 2.67
C VAL A 224 -6.06 26.14 2.27
N GLY A 225 -4.94 25.77 2.86
CA GLY A 225 -3.67 26.45 2.61
C GLY A 225 -2.50 25.65 3.14
N GLY A 226 -2.02 24.69 2.35
CA GLY A 226 -0.69 24.10 2.50
C GLY A 226 -0.64 22.67 3.01
N SER A 227 -1.00 21.70 2.16
CA SER A 227 -0.27 20.43 2.16
C SER A 227 0.79 20.53 1.06
N SER A 228 1.91 21.13 1.40
CA SER A 228 3.14 21.06 0.61
C SER A 228 3.56 19.58 0.58
N VAL A 229 3.34 18.92 -0.54
CA VAL A 229 4.06 17.69 -0.87
C VAL A 229 5.51 18.11 -1.11
N PRO A 230 6.51 17.60 -0.36
CA PRO A 230 7.88 17.66 -0.84
C PRO A 230 8.02 16.58 -1.91
N ASP A 231 8.23 17.02 -3.15
CA ASP A 231 8.94 16.19 -4.14
C ASP A 231 10.36 15.89 -3.62
N ASP A 232 10.92 14.80 -4.15
CA ASP A 232 12.29 14.30 -3.99
C ASP A 232 12.63 13.43 -2.78
N PHE A 233 12.43 12.11 -2.97
CA PHE A 233 13.50 11.15 -2.72
C PHE A 233 13.76 10.32 -3.98
N VAL A 234 14.55 10.90 -4.88
CA VAL A 234 15.48 10.11 -5.69
C VAL A 234 16.47 9.48 -4.72
N SER A 235 16.30 8.20 -4.38
CA SER A 235 17.38 7.41 -3.79
C SER A 235 17.83 6.37 -4.81
N SER A 236 18.80 6.83 -5.59
CA SER A 236 19.67 6.02 -6.41
C SER A 236 20.52 5.13 -5.49
N TYR A 237 20.15 3.86 -5.37
CA TYR A 237 21.11 2.81 -5.00
C TYR A 237 20.92 1.60 -5.91
N PHE A 238 21.70 1.65 -6.99
CA PHE A 238 22.45 0.53 -7.55
C PHE A 238 22.68 -0.61 -6.53
N PHE A 239 22.25 -1.82 -6.84
CA PHE A 239 23.09 -3.00 -6.66
C PHE A 239 22.80 -4.01 -7.78
N LEU A 240 23.89 -4.34 -8.46
CA LEU A 240 24.03 -5.42 -9.44
C LEU A 240 23.60 -6.76 -8.85
N LEU A 241 22.73 -7.49 -9.57
CA LEU A 241 22.90 -8.89 -9.99
C LEU A 241 21.77 -9.29 -10.94
#